data_AF-E7RZI1-F1
#
_entry.id   AF-E7RZI1-F1
#
_cell.length_a   1.000
_cell.length_b   1.000
_cell.length_c   1.000
_cell.angle_alpha   90.00
_cell.angle_beta   90.00
_cell.angle_gamma   90.00
#
_symmetry.space_group_name_H-M   'P 1'
#
loop_
_entity.id
_entity.type
_entity.pdbx_description
1 polymer ?
#
loop_
_entity_poly.entity_id
_entity_poly.type
_entity_poly.pdbx_seq_one_letter_code
_entity_poly.pdbx_strand_id
1 'polypeptide(L)'
;MAIGLAASSVLAQSIISTTDGQTATEPPGNTTTTGQPLSDQGISGELMHTLLGLSMPNANGNVPLPEVSDAYPAYMTTWKRQENPDPAWPVISAFQGHQTDNGQNTDRTPDGHFLLARSNFQYTLQSDLRGFNPNLPEGRIPAGFMGSYASVPIQVNDTGIVLGNMMHVEQDTPLRGPREYELEAASARPIARTDTVPFDAAIQTYYSSDGRYELSVRKGEEPRQVKLCWENKVAYVDRTICQVWHVPVTWAFGKALNFDRVEIQDERRYYSPVDPSEGGTMFWVSGPQTWERL
;
A
#
# COMPACT_ATOMS: atom_id res chain seq x y z
N MET A 1 -73.80 -45.22 -26.27
CA MET A 1 -72.94 -46.42 -26.16
C MET A 1 -71.88 -46.08 -25.11
N ALA A 2 -72.14 -46.43 -23.84
CA ALA A 2 -71.50 -47.54 -23.11
C ALA A 2 -70.01 -47.24 -22.81
N ILE A 3 -69.66 -46.72 -21.62
CA ILE A 3 -69.32 -47.41 -20.34
C ILE A 3 -67.87 -47.95 -20.29
N GLY A 4 -67.16 -47.53 -19.23
CA GLY A 4 -66.21 -48.35 -18.46
C GLY A 4 -64.77 -48.41 -18.99
N LEU A 5 -63.74 -48.65 -18.19
CA LEU A 5 -63.63 -49.04 -16.79
C LEU A 5 -62.17 -48.82 -16.35
N ALA A 6 -61.97 -48.60 -15.05
CA ALA A 6 -60.67 -48.65 -14.39
C ALA A 6 -60.07 -50.08 -14.41
N ALA A 7 -58.74 -50.16 -14.37
CA ALA A 7 -58.04 -51.35 -13.88
C ALA A 7 -56.70 -50.95 -13.24
N SER A 8 -56.68 -50.96 -11.91
CA SER A 8 -55.47 -51.08 -11.11
C SER A 8 -54.89 -52.48 -11.26
N SER A 9 -53.57 -52.63 -11.27
CA SER A 9 -52.92 -53.88 -10.87
C SER A 9 -51.65 -53.58 -10.09
N VAL A 10 -51.46 -54.38 -9.05
CA VAL A 10 -50.51 -54.24 -7.96
C VAL A 10 -49.78 -55.60 -7.82
N LEU A 11 -48.49 -55.53 -7.47
CA LEU A 11 -47.59 -56.57 -6.90
C LEU A 11 -47.07 -57.71 -7.79
N ALA A 12 -45.74 -57.80 -7.91
CA ALA A 12 -44.96 -58.83 -7.23
C ALA A 12 -43.45 -58.50 -7.20
N GLN A 13 -42.83 -58.72 -6.04
CA GLN A 13 -41.43 -58.49 -5.67
C GLN A 13 -40.55 -59.74 -5.95
N SER A 14 -39.24 -59.52 -6.15
CA SER A 14 -38.12 -60.33 -5.62
C SER A 14 -36.79 -59.59 -5.93
N ILE A 15 -36.24 -58.84 -4.97
CA ILE A 15 -35.10 -59.18 -4.08
C ILE A 15 -33.80 -59.49 -4.85
N ILE A 16 -32.80 -58.60 -4.73
CA ILE A 16 -31.46 -58.85 -4.14
C ILE A 16 -30.89 -57.50 -3.69
N SER A 17 -30.45 -57.46 -2.43
CA SER A 17 -29.77 -56.33 -1.78
C SER A 17 -28.28 -56.31 -2.15
N THR A 18 -27.72 -55.12 -2.38
CA THR A 18 -26.37 -54.76 -1.88
C THR A 18 -26.24 -53.25 -1.74
N THR A 19 -25.74 -52.89 -0.57
CA THR A 19 -25.37 -51.59 -0.03
C THR A 19 -24.36 -50.85 -0.91
N ASP A 20 -24.56 -49.55 -1.15
CA ASP A 20 -23.60 -48.49 -0.77
C ASP A 20 -24.06 -47.12 -1.29
N GLY A 21 -24.02 -46.14 -0.39
CA GLY A 21 -24.38 -44.76 -0.67
C GLY A 21 -23.35 -44.10 -1.58
N GLN A 22 -23.81 -43.59 -2.72
CA GLN A 22 -23.08 -42.59 -3.50
C GLN A 22 -24.01 -41.42 -3.79
N THR A 23 -23.77 -40.35 -3.04
CA THR A 23 -24.26 -39.00 -3.30
C THR A 23 -23.78 -38.58 -4.70
N ALA A 24 -24.71 -38.11 -5.52
CA ALA A 24 -24.43 -37.61 -6.87
C ALA A 24 -23.34 -36.53 -6.83
N THR A 25 -22.28 -36.75 -7.60
CA THR A 25 -21.17 -35.79 -7.78
C THR A 25 -21.59 -34.76 -8.83
N GLU A 26 -21.72 -33.51 -8.40
CA GLU A 26 -21.84 -32.35 -9.27
C GLU A 26 -20.54 -32.15 -10.07
N PRO A 27 -20.56 -31.71 -11.34
CA PRO A 27 -19.33 -31.52 -12.11
C PRO A 27 -18.48 -30.41 -11.46
N PRO A 28 -17.15 -30.54 -11.40
CA PRO A 28 -16.32 -29.46 -10.88
C PRO A 28 -16.45 -28.26 -11.82
N GLY A 29 -17.15 -27.22 -11.34
CA GLY A 29 -17.05 -25.89 -11.90
C GLY A 29 -15.59 -25.46 -11.86
N ASN A 30 -15.09 -24.92 -12.97
CA ASN A 30 -13.78 -24.29 -13.05
C ASN A 30 -13.69 -23.15 -12.02
N THR A 31 -13.24 -23.45 -10.81
CA THR A 31 -12.71 -22.46 -9.89
C THR A 31 -11.30 -22.14 -10.34
N THR A 32 -11.17 -21.14 -11.22
CA THR A 32 -9.92 -20.40 -11.35
C THR A 32 -9.51 -20.02 -9.93
N THR A 33 -8.48 -20.66 -9.41
CA THR A 33 -8.05 -20.47 -8.03
C THR A 33 -7.46 -19.07 -7.96
N THR A 34 -8.26 -18.09 -7.54
CA THR A 34 -7.75 -16.79 -7.12
C THR A 34 -6.76 -17.07 -6.00
N GLY A 35 -5.48 -16.79 -6.22
CA GLY A 35 -4.43 -17.02 -5.23
C GLY A 35 -4.79 -16.35 -3.91
N GLN A 36 -4.52 -17.02 -2.79
CA GLN A 36 -4.73 -16.40 -1.47
C GLN A 36 -4.03 -15.04 -1.43
N PRO A 37 -4.65 -13.99 -0.87
CA PRO A 37 -4.10 -12.63 -0.91
C PRO A 37 -2.74 -12.52 -0.20
N LEU A 38 -2.54 -13.34 0.83
CA LEU A 38 -1.27 -13.52 1.51
C LEU A 38 -0.91 -14.99 1.52
N SER A 39 0.37 -15.26 1.33
CA SER A 39 1.02 -16.54 1.55
C SER A 39 2.29 -16.33 2.39
N ASP A 40 3.01 -17.41 2.72
CA ASP A 40 4.32 -17.27 3.36
C ASP A 40 5.39 -16.70 2.42
N GLN A 41 5.19 -16.77 1.10
CA GLN A 41 6.17 -16.34 0.09
C GLN A 41 5.98 -14.88 -0.35
N GLY A 42 4.79 -14.33 -0.17
CA GLY A 42 4.45 -13.02 -0.73
C GLY A 42 2.97 -12.73 -0.72
N ILE A 43 2.61 -11.64 -1.40
CA ILE A 43 1.23 -11.20 -1.62
C ILE A 43 0.76 -11.48 -3.04
N SER A 44 -0.55 -11.58 -3.25
CA SER A 44 -1.09 -11.64 -4.61
C SER A 44 -0.93 -10.30 -5.34
N GLY A 45 -0.91 -10.32 -6.67
CA GLY A 45 -0.94 -9.11 -7.48
C GLY A 45 -2.20 -8.27 -7.26
N GLU A 46 -3.34 -8.90 -6.93
CA GLU A 46 -4.55 -8.18 -6.49
C GLU A 46 -4.33 -7.37 -5.21
N LEU A 47 -3.62 -7.95 -4.23
CA LEU A 47 -3.29 -7.24 -3.00
C LEU A 47 -2.25 -6.15 -3.28
N MET A 48 -1.29 -6.38 -4.17
CA MET A 48 -0.33 -5.35 -4.60
C MET A 48 -1.02 -4.16 -5.26
N HIS A 49 -1.95 -4.40 -6.19
CA HIS A 49 -2.79 -3.36 -6.78
C HIS A 49 -3.54 -2.61 -5.69
N THR A 50 -4.11 -3.32 -4.72
CA THR A 50 -4.81 -2.68 -3.60
C THR A 50 -3.88 -1.79 -2.77
N LEU A 51 -2.67 -2.24 -2.43
CA LEU A 51 -1.71 -1.45 -1.64
C LEU A 51 -1.26 -0.16 -2.36
N LEU A 52 -1.11 -0.20 -3.69
CA LEU A 52 -0.73 0.98 -4.49
C LEU A 52 -1.92 1.88 -4.85
N GLY A 53 -3.09 1.27 -5.07
CA GLY A 53 -4.27 1.93 -5.61
C GLY A 53 -5.28 2.38 -4.56
N LEU A 54 -5.12 2.01 -3.28
CA LEU A 54 -5.96 2.55 -2.21
C LEU A 54 -5.61 4.02 -1.96
N SER A 55 -6.63 4.86 -1.95
CA SER A 55 -6.57 6.22 -1.41
C SER A 55 -7.59 6.35 -0.28
N MET A 56 -7.23 7.12 0.72
CA MET A 56 -8.11 7.54 1.79
C MET A 56 -8.88 8.80 1.32
N PRO A 57 -10.19 8.71 1.02
CA PRO A 57 -10.99 9.88 0.65
C PRO A 57 -11.02 10.87 1.80
N ASN A 58 -10.90 12.18 1.57
CA ASN A 58 -11.08 13.18 2.62
C ASN A 58 -12.54 13.20 3.16
N ALA A 59 -12.74 13.69 4.39
CA ALA A 59 -14.04 13.74 5.05
C ALA A 59 -15.14 14.51 4.26
N ASN A 60 -14.77 15.49 3.41
CA ASN A 60 -15.72 16.41 2.78
C ASN A 60 -15.67 16.49 1.24
N GLY A 61 -14.96 15.61 0.55
CA GLY A 61 -15.04 15.42 -0.90
C GLY A 61 -14.59 16.58 -1.83
N ASN A 62 -14.32 17.80 -1.33
CA ASN A 62 -14.08 18.97 -2.21
C ASN A 62 -12.88 19.87 -1.84
N VAL A 63 -12.19 19.64 -0.71
CA VAL A 63 -10.94 20.35 -0.36
C VAL A 63 -10.03 19.39 0.43
N PRO A 64 -8.74 19.23 0.07
CA PRO A 64 -7.82 18.41 0.86
C PRO A 64 -7.61 19.09 2.22
N LEU A 65 -8.26 18.57 3.28
CA LEU A 65 -7.73 18.76 4.63
C LEU A 65 -6.72 17.62 4.83
N PRO A 66 -5.43 17.94 4.93
CA PRO A 66 -4.38 16.94 4.95
C PRO A 66 -4.29 16.42 6.38
N GLU A 67 -5.07 15.40 6.73
CA GLU A 67 -4.68 14.55 7.87
C GLU A 67 -3.66 13.53 7.35
N VAL A 68 -2.53 14.12 6.96
CA VAL A 68 -1.19 13.60 7.11
C VAL A 68 -1.15 12.50 8.17
N SER A 69 -0.55 11.34 7.86
CA SER A 69 -0.13 10.46 8.94
C SER A 69 1.03 11.13 9.66
N ASP A 70 0.70 11.89 10.70
CA ASP A 70 1.69 12.52 11.57
C ASP A 70 2.51 11.41 12.20
N ALA A 71 3.76 11.32 11.78
CA ALA A 71 4.72 10.38 12.32
C ALA A 71 5.53 11.10 13.41
N TYR A 72 5.54 10.51 14.59
CA TYR A 72 6.24 11.00 15.78
C TYR A 72 7.51 10.18 16.01
N PRO A 73 8.54 10.74 16.66
CA PRO A 73 9.75 9.98 16.93
C PRO A 73 9.46 8.66 17.65
N ALA A 74 10.16 7.60 17.25
CA ALA A 74 9.86 6.22 17.63
C ALA A 74 11.10 5.49 18.17
N TYR A 75 10.88 4.41 18.90
CA TYR A 75 11.96 3.48 19.28
C TYR A 75 12.29 2.54 18.12
N MET A 76 13.56 2.48 17.74
CA MET A 76 14.10 1.67 16.63
C MET A 76 13.56 0.24 16.55
N THR A 77 13.45 -0.45 17.67
CA THR A 77 13.15 -1.90 17.70
C THR A 77 11.68 -2.24 17.83
N THR A 78 10.83 -1.27 18.18
CA THR A 78 9.43 -1.55 18.51
C THR A 78 8.43 -0.74 17.70
N TRP A 79 8.91 0.24 16.91
CA TRP A 79 8.05 1.20 16.21
C TRP A 79 6.98 1.80 17.13
N LYS A 80 7.29 1.96 18.41
CA LYS A 80 6.44 2.66 19.37
C LYS A 80 6.86 4.11 19.44
N ARG A 81 5.87 5.01 19.47
CA ARG A 81 6.09 6.44 19.73
C ARG A 81 6.86 6.60 21.05
N GLN A 82 7.86 7.46 21.03
CA GLN A 82 8.58 7.83 22.25
C GLN A 82 7.71 8.71 23.14
N GLU A 83 7.73 8.46 24.45
CA GLU A 83 6.91 9.21 25.42
C GLU A 83 7.43 10.63 25.60
N ASN A 84 8.75 10.79 25.68
CA ASN A 84 9.44 12.07 25.84
C ASN A 84 10.54 12.17 24.78
N PRO A 85 10.18 12.41 23.50
CA PRO A 85 11.19 12.60 22.46
C PRO A 85 11.99 13.87 22.75
N ASP A 86 13.22 13.93 22.25
CA ASP A 86 13.99 15.17 22.26
C ASP A 86 13.17 16.29 21.59
N PRO A 87 12.95 17.43 22.25
CA PRO A 87 12.15 18.53 21.70
C PRO A 87 12.73 19.11 20.41
N ALA A 88 14.00 18.84 20.08
CA ALA A 88 14.59 19.19 18.79
C ALA A 88 14.07 18.36 17.62
N TRP A 89 13.38 17.23 17.87
CA TRP A 89 12.99 16.31 16.81
C TRP A 89 11.63 16.67 16.19
N PRO A 90 11.55 16.71 14.85
CA PRO A 90 10.32 17.12 14.18
C PRO A 90 9.24 16.04 14.20
N VAL A 91 8.00 16.49 14.02
CA VAL A 91 6.90 15.65 13.54
C VAL A 91 6.95 15.64 12.01
N ILE A 92 6.85 14.45 11.43
CA ILE A 92 6.94 14.25 9.97
C ILE A 92 5.56 13.99 9.41
N SER A 93 5.29 14.64 8.29
CA SER A 93 4.14 14.36 7.44
C SER A 93 4.48 13.30 6.43
N ALA A 94 3.81 12.14 6.47
CA ALA A 94 3.92 11.14 5.41
C ALA A 94 2.58 10.93 4.70
N PHE A 95 2.62 11.00 3.37
CA PHE A 95 1.45 10.80 2.52
C PHE A 95 1.77 9.83 1.39
N GLN A 96 0.83 8.91 1.15
CA GLN A 96 0.80 8.08 -0.05
C GLN A 96 -0.60 8.16 -0.64
N GLY A 97 -0.68 8.35 -1.95
CA GLY A 97 -1.94 8.59 -2.61
C GLY A 97 -1.86 8.31 -4.10
N HIS A 98 -3.03 8.42 -4.73
CA HIS A 98 -3.13 8.36 -6.17
C HIS A 98 -3.90 9.55 -6.73
N GLN A 99 -3.57 9.93 -7.95
CA GLN A 99 -4.32 10.90 -8.74
C GLN A 99 -4.63 10.31 -10.11
N THR A 100 -5.90 10.23 -10.49
CA THR A 100 -6.30 9.81 -11.83
C THR A 100 -6.25 11.01 -12.80
N ASP A 101 -6.15 10.74 -14.11
CA ASP A 101 -6.06 11.76 -15.16
C ASP A 101 -7.21 12.79 -15.15
N ASN A 102 -8.37 12.44 -14.57
CA ASN A 102 -9.54 13.32 -14.48
C ASN A 102 -9.67 14.03 -13.12
N GLY A 103 -8.70 13.88 -12.21
CA GLY A 103 -8.76 14.39 -10.84
C GLY A 103 -9.90 13.77 -9.99
N GLN A 104 -10.53 12.72 -10.49
CA GLN A 104 -11.66 12.02 -9.88
C GLN A 104 -11.14 10.69 -9.36
N ASN A 105 -10.98 10.56 -8.05
CA ASN A 105 -10.67 9.28 -7.43
C ASN A 105 -11.92 8.39 -7.52
N THR A 106 -11.91 7.43 -8.43
CA THR A 106 -13.09 6.60 -8.76
C THR A 106 -13.32 5.51 -7.72
N ASP A 107 -14.60 5.17 -7.56
CA ASP A 107 -15.22 4.06 -6.82
C ASP A 107 -14.79 3.84 -5.37
N ARG A 108 -15.72 4.18 -4.46
CA ARG A 108 -15.65 3.74 -3.06
C ARG A 108 -15.60 2.22 -2.99
N THR A 109 -14.75 1.71 -2.13
CA THR A 109 -14.78 0.31 -1.71
C THR A 109 -16.18 -0.01 -1.15
N PRO A 110 -16.65 -1.27 -1.22
CA PRO A 110 -18.02 -1.62 -0.80
C PRO A 110 -18.37 -1.29 0.65
N ASP A 111 -17.36 -1.13 1.51
CA ASP A 111 -17.48 -0.68 2.91
C ASP A 111 -17.47 0.85 3.07
N GLY A 112 -17.34 1.61 1.97
CA GLY A 112 -17.54 3.07 1.94
C GLY A 112 -16.35 3.91 2.34
N HIS A 113 -15.29 3.33 2.91
CA HIS A 113 -14.23 4.09 3.60
C HIS A 113 -13.00 4.40 2.75
N PHE A 114 -12.75 3.69 1.64
CA PHE A 114 -11.58 3.91 0.78
C PHE A 114 -11.97 4.06 -0.68
N LEU A 115 -11.07 4.60 -1.49
CA LEU A 115 -11.18 4.63 -2.95
C LEU A 115 -10.12 3.68 -3.51
N LEU A 116 -10.49 2.85 -4.49
CA LEU A 116 -9.53 1.98 -5.19
C LEU A 116 -9.41 2.42 -6.64
N ALA A 117 -8.18 2.77 -7.06
CA ALA A 117 -7.92 3.13 -8.45
C ALA A 117 -8.27 1.98 -9.41
N ARG A 118 -9.30 2.17 -10.23
CA ARG A 118 -9.75 1.23 -11.28
C ARG A 118 -9.25 1.60 -12.69
N SER A 119 -8.73 2.81 -12.85
CA SER A 119 -8.11 3.33 -14.07
C SER A 119 -6.66 3.74 -13.79
N ASN A 120 -5.93 4.12 -14.83
CA ASN A 120 -4.58 4.65 -14.71
C ASN A 120 -4.50 5.79 -13.69
N PHE A 121 -3.42 5.82 -12.93
CA PHE A 121 -3.20 6.81 -11.87
C PHE A 121 -1.72 7.12 -11.66
N GLN A 122 -1.43 8.31 -11.18
CA GLN A 122 -0.13 8.68 -10.65
C GLN A 122 -0.08 8.27 -9.18
N TYR A 123 0.82 7.36 -8.82
CA TYR A 123 1.11 7.06 -7.42
C TYR A 123 2.08 8.11 -6.87
N THR A 124 1.80 8.63 -5.69
CA THR A 124 2.63 9.66 -5.04
C THR A 124 3.05 9.22 -3.66
N LEU A 125 4.30 9.49 -3.30
CA LEU A 125 4.88 9.33 -1.98
C LEU A 125 5.47 10.67 -1.54
N GLN A 126 5.11 11.14 -0.35
CA GLN A 126 5.59 12.40 0.19
C GLN A 126 6.01 12.22 1.65
N SER A 127 7.11 12.87 2.04
CA SER A 127 7.60 12.89 3.42
C SER A 127 8.27 14.22 3.76
N ASP A 128 7.56 15.09 4.49
CA ASP A 128 7.98 16.47 4.79
C ASP A 128 7.83 16.83 6.26
N LEU A 129 8.38 17.97 6.68
CA LEU A 129 8.13 18.50 8.02
C LEU A 129 6.66 18.93 8.18
N ARG A 130 6.03 18.56 9.31
CA ARG A 130 4.68 19.04 9.62
C ARG A 130 4.69 20.55 9.88
N GLY A 131 3.83 21.29 9.17
CA GLY A 131 3.61 22.73 9.41
C GLY A 131 4.75 23.64 8.95
N PHE A 132 5.69 23.16 8.13
CA PHE A 132 6.71 24.01 7.53
C PHE A 132 6.06 24.95 6.51
N ASN A 133 5.97 26.24 6.87
CA ASN A 133 5.71 27.31 5.92
C ASN A 133 7.04 28.00 5.61
N PRO A 134 7.57 27.89 4.38
CA PRO A 134 8.85 28.50 4.02
C PRO A 134 8.86 30.03 4.13
N ASN A 135 7.69 30.66 4.32
CA ASN A 135 7.52 32.11 4.41
C ASN A 135 7.41 32.67 5.84
N LEU A 136 7.47 31.85 6.89
CA LEU A 136 7.37 32.32 8.28
C LEU A 136 8.75 32.51 8.95
N PRO A 137 8.96 33.59 9.75
CA PRO A 137 10.28 33.94 10.32
C PRO A 137 10.81 32.98 11.42
N GLU A 138 10.00 32.02 11.87
CA GLU A 138 10.33 31.09 12.95
C GLU A 138 10.94 29.77 12.43
N GLY A 139 11.17 29.65 11.12
CA GLY A 139 11.71 28.46 10.46
C GLY A 139 13.21 28.28 10.65
N ARG A 140 13.64 27.75 11.80
CA ARG A 140 14.79 26.84 11.75
C ARG A 140 14.24 25.47 11.36
N ILE A 141 14.52 25.02 10.14
CA ILE A 141 14.46 23.59 9.81
C ILE A 141 15.22 22.88 10.93
N PRO A 142 14.61 21.99 11.75
CA PRO A 142 15.39 21.22 12.69
C PRO A 142 16.50 20.54 11.90
N ALA A 143 17.75 20.79 12.30
CA ALA A 143 18.91 20.42 11.51
C ALA A 143 18.75 18.99 10.98
N GLY A 144 18.66 18.86 9.64
CA GLY A 144 18.82 17.60 8.93
C GLY A 144 17.60 16.78 8.49
N PHE A 145 16.36 17.28 8.46
CA PHE A 145 15.26 16.55 7.80
C PHE A 145 14.84 17.30 6.55
N MET A 146 15.06 16.70 5.38
CA MET A 146 14.64 17.27 4.10
C MET A 146 13.38 16.59 3.61
N GLY A 147 12.47 17.42 3.10
CA GLY A 147 11.26 16.99 2.43
C GLY A 147 11.53 16.24 1.14
N SER A 148 10.71 15.25 0.82
CA SER A 148 10.92 14.39 -0.34
C SER A 148 9.57 13.99 -0.92
N TYR A 149 9.40 14.24 -2.22
CA TYR A 149 8.24 13.90 -3.01
C TYR A 149 8.66 13.01 -4.17
N ALA A 150 7.96 11.91 -4.39
CA ALA A 150 8.18 11.01 -5.51
C ALA A 150 6.85 10.64 -6.15
N SER A 151 6.85 10.50 -7.47
CA SER A 151 5.67 10.05 -8.20
C SER A 151 6.02 9.10 -9.34
N VAL A 152 5.16 8.10 -9.55
CA VAL A 152 5.31 7.09 -10.60
C VAL A 152 3.94 6.81 -11.24
N PRO A 153 3.84 6.76 -12.58
CA PRO A 153 2.60 6.39 -13.24
C PRO A 153 2.34 4.88 -13.10
N ILE A 154 1.10 4.53 -12.81
CA ILE A 154 0.62 3.15 -12.73
C ILE A 154 -0.53 2.98 -13.71
N GLN A 155 -0.35 2.07 -14.67
CA GLN A 155 -1.41 1.71 -15.59
C GLN A 155 -2.26 0.58 -15.00
N VAL A 156 -3.57 0.67 -15.15
CA VAL A 156 -4.51 -0.36 -14.70
C VAL A 156 -5.15 -0.98 -15.92
N ASN A 157 -5.17 -2.31 -15.98
CA ASN A 157 -5.83 -3.07 -17.03
C ASN A 157 -6.65 -4.24 -16.43
N ASP A 158 -7.36 -4.97 -17.29
CA ASP A 158 -8.22 -6.08 -16.86
C ASP A 158 -7.45 -7.21 -16.17
N THR A 159 -6.15 -7.36 -16.49
CA THR A 159 -5.29 -8.45 -16.00
C THR A 159 -4.46 -8.07 -14.78
N GLY A 160 -4.35 -6.80 -14.41
CA GLY A 160 -3.50 -6.32 -13.31
C GLY A 160 -3.07 -4.86 -13.47
N ILE A 161 -1.85 -4.58 -13.04
CA ILE A 161 -1.25 -3.24 -13.12
C ILE A 161 0.10 -3.28 -13.84
N VAL A 162 0.52 -2.14 -14.36
CA VAL A 162 1.87 -1.93 -14.88
C VAL A 162 2.47 -0.72 -14.19
N LEU A 163 3.55 -0.94 -13.43
CA LEU A 163 4.36 0.15 -12.89
C LEU A 163 5.17 0.76 -14.03
N GLY A 164 5.11 2.08 -14.16
CA GLY A 164 5.93 2.83 -15.12
C GLY A 164 7.43 2.60 -14.89
N ASN A 165 8.24 2.93 -15.90
CA ASN A 165 9.69 2.88 -15.77
C ASN A 165 10.30 4.22 -15.37
N MET A 166 9.54 5.31 -15.42
CA MET A 166 10.00 6.64 -15.04
C MET A 166 9.38 7.04 -13.70
N MET A 167 10.22 7.55 -12.81
CA MET A 167 9.81 8.13 -11.54
C MET A 167 10.34 9.56 -11.45
N HIS A 168 9.43 10.50 -11.19
CA HIS A 168 9.77 11.88 -10.92
C HIS A 168 9.96 12.08 -9.42
N VAL A 169 11.04 12.72 -9.01
CA VAL A 169 11.37 12.99 -7.60
C VAL A 169 11.70 14.45 -7.42
N GLU A 170 11.08 15.10 -6.45
CA GLU A 170 11.42 16.43 -5.97
C GLU A 170 11.97 16.33 -4.54
N GLN A 171 13.15 16.89 -4.30
CA GLN A 171 13.87 16.75 -3.04
C GLN A 171 14.30 18.12 -2.52
N ASP A 172 13.91 18.44 -1.29
CA ASP A 172 14.41 19.63 -0.59
C ASP A 172 15.94 19.56 -0.45
N THR A 173 16.58 20.73 -0.50
CA THR A 173 18.02 20.85 -0.25
C THR A 173 18.32 21.90 0.82
N PRO A 174 19.46 21.80 1.54
CA PRO A 174 19.75 22.69 2.66
C PRO A 174 19.95 24.18 2.30
N LEU A 175 20.32 24.51 1.05
CA LEU A 175 20.81 25.85 0.67
C LEU A 175 20.37 26.33 -0.73
N ARG A 176 19.69 25.48 -1.51
CA ARG A 176 19.16 25.80 -2.84
C ARG A 176 17.72 25.29 -2.88
N GLY A 177 16.86 25.85 -3.74
CA GLY A 177 15.49 25.37 -3.87
C GLY A 177 15.41 23.84 -4.12
N PRO A 178 14.19 23.28 -4.14
CA PRO A 178 14.01 21.85 -4.39
C PRO A 178 14.71 21.44 -5.69
N ARG A 179 15.30 20.25 -5.67
CA ARG A 179 15.95 19.67 -6.85
C ARG A 179 15.10 18.53 -7.37
N GLU A 180 14.86 18.57 -8.68
CA GLU A 180 14.14 17.54 -9.40
C GLU A 180 15.10 16.48 -9.94
N TYR A 181 14.64 15.23 -9.94
CA TYR A 181 15.32 14.08 -10.52
C TYR A 181 14.31 13.26 -11.31
N GLU A 182 14.76 12.78 -12.46
CA GLU A 182 14.11 11.71 -13.19
C GLU A 182 14.92 10.44 -12.95
N LEU A 183 14.28 9.43 -12.37
CA LEU A 183 14.87 8.11 -12.14
C LEU A 183 14.22 7.12 -13.09
N GLU A 184 15.04 6.25 -13.66
CA GLU A 184 14.60 5.27 -14.66
C GLU A 184 14.87 3.84 -14.17
N ALA A 185 13.87 2.97 -14.33
CA ALA A 185 14.01 1.53 -14.24
C ALA A 185 14.26 0.93 -15.63
N ALA A 186 14.90 -0.23 -15.71
CA ALA A 186 15.26 -0.86 -16.98
C ALA A 186 14.06 -1.07 -17.94
N SER A 187 12.87 -1.30 -17.39
CA SER A 187 11.62 -1.39 -18.14
C SER A 187 10.43 -1.13 -17.22
N ALA A 188 9.26 -0.91 -17.82
CA ALA A 188 8.00 -0.95 -17.09
C ALA A 188 7.79 -2.36 -16.52
N ARG A 189 7.12 -2.45 -15.36
CA ARG A 189 6.95 -3.72 -14.64
C ARG A 189 5.47 -4.12 -14.59
N PRO A 190 5.03 -5.09 -15.41
CA PRO A 190 3.71 -5.68 -15.26
C PRO A 190 3.63 -6.54 -13.99
N ILE A 191 2.49 -6.48 -13.32
CA ILE A 191 2.11 -7.34 -12.20
C ILE A 191 0.68 -7.80 -12.48
N ALA A 192 0.53 -9.06 -12.88
CA ALA A 192 -0.77 -9.67 -13.09
C ALA A 192 -1.47 -9.92 -11.75
N ARG A 193 -2.80 -9.89 -11.72
CA ARG A 193 -3.60 -10.16 -10.50
C ARG A 193 -3.26 -11.49 -9.84
N THR A 194 -2.94 -12.49 -10.66
CA THR A 194 -2.58 -13.85 -10.23
C THR A 194 -1.12 -14.02 -9.85
N ASP A 195 -0.28 -12.99 -10.03
CA ASP A 195 1.13 -13.08 -9.67
C ASP A 195 1.30 -13.20 -8.15
N THR A 196 2.37 -13.86 -7.75
CA THR A 196 2.89 -13.75 -6.38
C THR A 196 3.99 -12.71 -6.38
N VAL A 197 3.77 -11.62 -5.66
CA VAL A 197 4.77 -10.59 -5.40
C VAL A 197 5.55 -10.98 -4.14
N PRO A 198 6.84 -11.37 -4.28
CA PRO A 198 7.61 -11.93 -3.18
C PRO A 198 7.90 -10.90 -2.08
N PHE A 199 7.91 -11.35 -0.83
CA PHE A 199 8.39 -10.53 0.28
C PHE A 199 9.89 -10.29 0.19
N ASP A 200 10.33 -9.12 0.67
CA ASP A 200 11.72 -8.73 0.88
C ASP A 200 12.60 -8.70 -0.38
N ALA A 201 11.97 -8.77 -1.56
CA ALA A 201 12.60 -8.58 -2.85
C ALA A 201 12.17 -7.26 -3.49
N ALA A 202 13.11 -6.64 -4.22
CA ALA A 202 12.81 -5.47 -5.03
C ALA A 202 11.78 -5.83 -6.10
N ILE A 203 10.64 -5.14 -6.07
CA ILE A 203 9.61 -5.23 -7.11
C ILE A 203 10.09 -4.45 -8.33
N GLN A 204 10.61 -3.25 -8.08
CA GLN A 204 11.22 -2.40 -9.08
C GLN A 204 12.14 -1.38 -8.40
N THR A 205 13.29 -1.15 -9.01
CA THR A 205 14.25 -0.13 -8.60
C THR A 205 14.45 0.87 -9.74
N TYR A 206 14.36 2.14 -9.42
CA TYR A 206 14.57 3.28 -10.30
C TYR A 206 15.91 3.91 -9.95
N TYR A 207 16.71 4.26 -10.96
CA TYR A 207 18.05 4.80 -10.76
C TYR A 207 18.25 6.11 -11.53
N SER A 208 19.13 6.95 -11.01
CA SER A 208 19.79 8.02 -11.74
C SER A 208 21.28 8.02 -11.40
N SER A 209 22.06 8.96 -11.95
CA SER A 209 23.46 9.14 -11.53
C SER A 209 23.59 9.53 -10.05
N ASP A 210 22.54 10.15 -9.49
CA ASP A 210 22.57 10.85 -8.21
C ASP A 210 21.69 10.16 -7.14
N GLY A 211 21.10 9.00 -7.46
CA GLY A 211 20.32 8.27 -6.48
C GLY A 211 19.53 7.06 -6.99
N ARG A 212 18.74 6.49 -6.07
CA ARG A 212 17.85 5.35 -6.30
C ARG A 212 16.55 5.46 -5.52
N TYR A 213 15.50 4.85 -6.05
CA TYR A 213 14.25 4.54 -5.34
C TYR A 213 13.91 3.07 -5.57
N GLU A 214 13.45 2.37 -4.55
CA GLU A 214 13.11 0.96 -4.61
C GLU A 214 11.76 0.69 -3.95
N LEU A 215 10.90 -0.02 -4.67
CA LEU A 215 9.63 -0.54 -4.17
C LEU A 215 9.80 -1.98 -3.71
N SER A 216 9.38 -2.29 -2.49
CA SER A 216 9.29 -3.65 -1.98
C SER A 216 8.03 -3.85 -1.14
N VAL A 217 7.68 -5.11 -0.91
CA VAL A 217 6.70 -5.50 0.11
C VAL A 217 7.37 -6.38 1.13
N ARG A 218 7.01 -6.19 2.40
CA ARG A 218 7.59 -6.96 3.51
C ARG A 218 6.47 -7.54 4.37
N LYS A 219 6.79 -8.61 5.08
CA LYS A 219 5.88 -9.17 6.08
C LYS A 219 5.78 -8.20 7.26
N GLY A 220 4.58 -8.01 7.78
CA GLY A 220 4.38 -7.28 9.03
C GLY A 220 4.79 -8.11 10.25
N GLU A 221 4.82 -7.45 11.41
CA GLU A 221 5.11 -8.07 12.70
C GLU A 221 3.93 -8.91 13.21
N GLU A 222 2.71 -8.46 12.90
CA GLU A 222 1.48 -9.14 13.30
C GLU A 222 0.96 -10.08 12.20
N PRO A 223 0.19 -11.14 12.57
CA PRO A 223 -0.45 -12.00 11.59
C PRO A 223 -1.27 -11.21 10.57
N ARG A 224 -1.13 -11.56 9.29
CA ARG A 224 -1.80 -10.91 8.16
C ARG A 224 -1.51 -9.42 7.98
N GLN A 225 -0.43 -8.92 8.60
CA GLN A 225 0.07 -7.58 8.36
C GLN A 225 1.07 -7.61 7.19
N VAL A 226 1.01 -6.59 6.34
CA VAL A 226 1.92 -6.37 5.20
C VAL A 226 2.44 -4.95 5.25
N LYS A 227 3.70 -4.76 4.85
CA LYS A 227 4.33 -3.44 4.72
C LYS A 227 4.58 -3.16 3.24
N LEU A 228 4.05 -2.05 2.71
CA LEU A 228 4.45 -1.51 1.41
C LEU A 228 5.57 -0.50 1.67
N CYS A 229 6.78 -0.81 1.20
CA CYS A 229 7.98 -0.06 1.56
C CYS A 229 8.62 0.58 0.33
N TRP A 230 8.98 1.86 0.49
CA TRP A 230 9.78 2.62 -0.44
C TRP A 230 11.10 2.98 0.22
N GLU A 231 12.20 2.49 -0.35
CA GLU A 231 13.55 2.90 0.03
C GLU A 231 14.05 3.93 -0.96
N ASN A 232 14.51 5.07 -0.47
CA ASN A 232 15.08 6.09 -1.31
C ASN A 232 16.45 6.53 -0.82
N LYS A 233 17.32 6.77 -1.79
CA LYS A 233 18.62 7.37 -1.57
C LYS A 233 18.88 8.35 -2.69
N VAL A 234 18.48 9.61 -2.50
CA VAL A 234 18.63 10.68 -3.49
C VAL A 234 19.18 11.92 -2.81
N ALA A 235 20.33 12.38 -3.29
CA ALA A 235 21.07 13.51 -2.74
C ALA A 235 21.28 13.45 -1.21
N TYR A 236 20.47 14.19 -0.44
CA TYR A 236 20.61 14.35 1.01
C TYR A 236 19.72 13.39 1.81
N VAL A 237 18.80 12.68 1.17
CA VAL A 237 17.87 11.76 1.85
C VAL A 237 18.28 10.32 1.58
N ASP A 238 18.39 9.55 2.65
CA ASP A 238 18.52 8.11 2.67
C ASP A 238 17.46 7.60 3.66
N ARG A 239 16.32 7.12 3.15
CA ARG A 239 15.10 6.91 3.94
C ARG A 239 14.35 5.67 3.47
N THR A 240 13.72 4.99 4.41
CA THR A 240 12.74 3.94 4.14
C THR A 240 11.40 4.36 4.72
N ILE A 241 10.36 4.37 3.89
CA ILE A 241 8.99 4.68 4.29
C ILE A 241 8.13 3.45 4.03
N CYS A 242 7.57 2.87 5.08
CA CYS A 242 6.70 1.70 4.99
C CYS A 242 5.28 2.05 5.47
N GLN A 243 4.27 1.76 4.65
CA GLN A 243 2.89 1.72 5.11
C GLN A 243 2.55 0.33 5.60
N VAL A 244 2.05 0.24 6.82
CA VAL A 244 1.67 -1.00 7.45
C VAL A 244 0.15 -1.16 7.37
N TRP A 245 -0.27 -2.29 6.81
CA TRP A 245 -1.68 -2.62 6.60
C TRP A 245 -1.98 -3.99 7.18
N HIS A 246 -3.16 -4.14 7.77
CA HIS A 246 -3.69 -5.44 8.16
C HIS A 246 -4.73 -5.91 7.15
N VAL A 247 -4.55 -7.13 6.63
CA VAL A 247 -5.42 -7.71 5.60
C VAL A 247 -6.50 -8.56 6.25
N PRO A 248 -7.80 -8.19 6.14
CA PRO A 248 -8.88 -8.96 6.73
C PRO A 248 -8.89 -10.43 6.27
N VAL A 249 -9.32 -11.36 7.13
CA VAL A 249 -9.39 -12.80 6.80
C VAL A 249 -10.28 -13.06 5.59
N THR A 250 -11.40 -12.33 5.49
CA THR A 250 -12.40 -12.41 4.41
C THR A 250 -12.17 -11.38 3.30
N TRP A 251 -10.94 -10.86 3.21
CA TRP A 251 -10.57 -9.90 2.18
C TRP A 251 -10.65 -10.53 0.79
N ALA A 252 -11.15 -9.75 -0.15
CA ALA A 252 -11.19 -10.05 -1.56
C ALA A 252 -10.86 -8.75 -2.32
N PHE A 253 -10.38 -8.88 -3.55
CA PHE A 253 -10.02 -7.72 -4.37
C PHE A 253 -11.16 -6.69 -4.45
N GLY A 254 -10.82 -5.42 -4.25
CA GLY A 254 -11.80 -4.33 -4.18
C GLY A 254 -12.34 -4.00 -2.80
N LYS A 255 -12.03 -4.80 -1.77
CA LYS A 255 -12.32 -4.45 -0.37
C LYS A 255 -11.18 -3.66 0.26
N ALA A 256 -11.50 -2.85 1.26
CA ALA A 256 -10.49 -2.10 2.00
C ALA A 256 -9.56 -3.01 2.82
N LEU A 257 -8.39 -2.45 3.12
CA LEU A 257 -7.47 -2.95 4.12
C LEU A 257 -7.62 -2.09 5.39
N ASN A 258 -7.18 -2.63 6.53
CA ASN A 258 -7.10 -1.81 7.74
C ASN A 258 -5.73 -1.12 7.77
N PHE A 259 -5.72 0.21 7.65
CA PHE A 259 -4.50 0.98 7.86
C PHE A 259 -4.07 0.87 9.32
N ASP A 260 -2.79 0.59 9.54
CA ASP A 260 -2.22 0.45 10.89
C ASP A 260 -1.30 1.63 11.21
N ARG A 261 -0.30 1.91 10.38
CA ARG A 261 0.65 3.02 10.62
C ARG A 261 1.56 3.27 9.42
N VAL A 262 2.27 4.39 9.45
CA VAL A 262 3.50 4.60 8.69
C VAL A 262 4.70 4.40 9.61
N GLU A 263 5.73 3.72 9.10
CA GLU A 263 7.05 3.57 9.70
C GLU A 263 8.08 4.28 8.81
N ILE A 264 8.88 5.19 9.38
CA ILE A 264 9.91 5.93 8.66
C ILE A 264 11.25 5.70 9.34
N GLN A 265 12.22 5.17 8.60
CA GLN A 265 13.62 5.13 9.00
C GLN A 265 14.40 6.13 8.14
N ASP A 266 15.10 7.09 8.75
CA ASP A 266 15.92 8.09 8.04
C ASP A 266 17.38 7.98 8.48
N GLU A 267 18.27 7.73 7.54
CA GLU A 267 19.72 7.68 7.74
C GLU A 267 20.32 9.07 7.57
N ARG A 268 20.55 9.74 8.69
CA ARG A 268 21.21 11.05 8.71
C ARG A 268 22.72 10.86 8.71
N ARG A 269 23.30 10.56 7.55
CA ARG A 269 24.78 10.46 7.43
C ARG A 269 25.45 11.71 6.87
N TYR A 270 24.68 12.70 6.41
CA TYR A 270 25.21 13.77 5.56
C TYR A 270 24.81 15.21 5.95
N TYR A 271 24.11 15.42 7.07
CA TYR A 271 23.47 16.71 7.29
C TYR A 271 24.32 17.83 7.89
N SER A 272 25.57 17.57 8.29
CA SER A 272 26.39 18.68 8.78
C SER A 272 27.90 18.41 8.67
N PRO A 273 28.66 19.21 7.89
CA PRO A 273 30.09 19.38 8.16
C PRO A 273 30.37 20.12 9.48
N VAL A 274 29.32 20.55 10.21
CA VAL A 274 29.41 21.36 11.43
C VAL A 274 29.34 20.51 12.71
N ASP A 275 28.74 19.31 12.69
CA ASP A 275 28.77 18.39 13.84
C ASP A 275 28.55 16.89 13.46
N PRO A 276 29.59 16.04 13.56
CA PRO A 276 29.48 14.58 13.35
C PRO A 276 28.56 13.86 14.35
N SER A 277 28.17 14.50 15.46
CA SER A 277 27.28 13.93 16.48
C SER A 277 25.79 14.03 16.13
N GLU A 278 25.42 14.82 15.11
CA GLU A 278 24.06 14.89 14.56
C GLU A 278 23.77 13.77 13.53
N GLY A 279 24.76 12.90 13.29
CA GLY A 279 24.61 11.73 12.43
C GLY A 279 23.92 10.56 13.14
N GLY A 280 23.20 9.73 12.40
CA GLY A 280 22.58 8.50 12.93
C GLY A 280 21.29 8.10 12.23
N THR A 281 20.79 6.93 12.59
CA THR A 281 19.49 6.44 12.10
C THR A 281 18.39 6.93 13.02
N MET A 282 17.39 7.59 12.45
CA MET A 282 16.23 8.11 13.16
C MET A 282 14.96 7.40 12.72
N PHE A 283 13.99 7.32 13.62
CA PHE A 283 12.76 6.55 13.42
C PHE A 283 11.54 7.39 13.75
N TRP A 284 10.54 7.38 12.88
CA TRP A 284 9.22 7.96 13.15
C TRP A 284 8.13 6.93 12.90
N VAL A 285 7.05 7.04 13.67
CA VAL A 285 5.89 6.18 13.54
C VAL A 285 4.61 6.98 13.68
N SER A 286 3.63 6.73 12.81
CA SER A 286 2.28 7.25 13.01
C SER A 286 1.47 6.32 13.92
N GLY A 287 0.41 6.85 14.52
CA GLY A 287 -0.62 5.97 15.09
C GLY A 287 -1.48 5.33 14.00
N PRO A 288 -2.33 4.36 14.39
CA PRO A 288 -3.47 3.99 13.57
C PRO A 288 -4.35 5.20 13.36
N GLN A 289 -4.77 5.33 12.11
CA GLN A 289 -5.70 6.37 11.70
C GLN A 289 -7.08 5.98 12.25
N THR A 290 -7.53 6.70 13.26
CA THR A 290 -8.85 6.49 13.90
C THR A 290 -9.91 7.26 13.13
N TRP A 291 -10.16 6.86 11.88
CA TRP A 291 -11.26 7.46 11.13
C TRP A 291 -12.55 6.83 11.64
N GLU A 292 -13.60 7.62 11.83
CA GLU A 292 -14.94 7.05 11.88
C GLU A 292 -15.13 6.30 10.56
N ARG A 293 -15.25 4.98 10.69
CA ARG A 293 -15.74 4.10 9.64
C ARG A 293 -17.17 4.58 9.31
N LEU A 294 -17.30 5.59 8.44
CA LEU A 294 -18.58 6.09 7.91
C LEU A 294 -19.19 5.09 6.94
#